data_AF-A0A1U8AJJ0-F1
#
_entry.id   AF-A0A1U8AJJ0-F1
#
_cell.length_a   1.000
_cell.length_b   1.000
_cell.length_c   1.000
_cell.angle_alpha   90.00
_cell.angle_beta   90.00
_cell.angle_gamma   90.00
#
_symmetry.space_group_name_H-M   'P 1'
#
loop_
_entity.id
_entity.type
_entity.pdbx_description
1 polymer ?
#
loop_
_entity_poly.entity_id
_entity_poly.type
_entity_poly.pdbx_seq_one_letter_code
_entity_poly.pdbx_strand_id
1 'polypeptide(L)'
;MAANNAPTELDKEQIFGMAEKEMEYRVELFNKLTSTCFNKCIDKRYKETELNMGENSCIDRCVSKYWQVTNLIGQLLGSNRPPM
;
A
#
# COMPACT_ATOMS: atom_id res chain seq x y z
N MET A 1 -26.26 -30.01 15.01
CA MET A 1 -26.33 -28.84 15.91
C MET A 1 -25.51 -27.72 15.28
N ALA A 2 -26.17 -26.71 14.71
CA ALA A 2 -25.50 -25.54 14.16
C ALA A 2 -25.40 -24.49 15.28
N ALA A 3 -24.19 -24.25 15.77
CA ALA A 3 -23.93 -23.17 16.71
C ALA A 3 -24.04 -21.84 15.96
N ASN A 4 -25.18 -21.15 16.11
CA ASN A 4 -25.32 -19.75 15.71
C ASN A 4 -24.55 -18.88 16.70
N ASN A 5 -23.23 -18.78 16.52
CA ASN A 5 -22.41 -17.74 17.16
C ASN A 5 -22.65 -16.44 16.40
N ALA A 6 -23.76 -15.75 16.73
CA ALA A 6 -23.90 -14.35 16.36
C ALA A 6 -22.77 -13.55 17.05
N PRO A 7 -21.99 -12.74 16.32
CA PRO A 7 -20.94 -11.93 16.93
C PRO A 7 -21.58 -11.00 17.96
N THR A 8 -21.01 -10.99 19.16
CA THR A 8 -21.45 -10.13 20.26
C THR A 8 -21.23 -8.66 19.86
N GLU A 9 -21.94 -7.70 20.46
CA GLU A 9 -21.79 -6.27 20.13
C GLU A 9 -20.33 -5.79 20.24
N LEU A 10 -19.56 -6.34 21.19
CA LEU A 10 -18.12 -6.14 21.36
C LEU A 10 -17.30 -6.63 20.16
N ASP A 11 -17.67 -7.77 19.56
CA ASP A 11 -17.00 -8.31 18.37
C ASP A 11 -17.26 -7.42 17.15
N LYS A 12 -18.47 -6.84 17.04
CA LYS A 12 -18.81 -5.93 15.94
C LYS A 12 -17.99 -4.65 15.99
N GLU A 13 -17.88 -4.00 17.15
CA GLU A 13 -17.07 -2.79 17.31
C GLU A 13 -15.59 -3.06 17.00
N GLN A 14 -15.05 -4.21 17.41
CA GLN A 14 -13.69 -4.60 17.09
C GLN A 14 -13.49 -4.87 15.59
N ILE A 15 -14.45 -5.54 14.93
CA ILE A 15 -14.40 -5.79 13.47
C ILE A 15 -14.45 -4.47 12.70
N PHE A 16 -15.35 -3.56 13.06
CA PHE A 16 -15.43 -2.24 12.42
C PHE A 16 -14.17 -1.41 12.65
N GLY A 17 -13.61 -1.41 13.86
CA GLY A 17 -12.36 -0.71 14.15
C GLY A 17 -11.14 -1.27 13.41
N MET A 18 -11.10 -2.58 13.15
CA MET A 18 -10.06 -3.18 12.28
C MET A 18 -10.26 -2.81 10.81
N ALA A 19 -11.50 -2.81 10.32
CA ALA A 19 -11.81 -2.43 8.94
C ALA A 19 -11.50 -0.96 8.65
N GLU A 20 -11.79 -0.06 9.60
CA GLU A 20 -11.45 1.37 9.50
C GLU A 20 -9.94 1.57 9.39
N LYS A 21 -9.16 0.94 10.27
CA LYS A 21 -7.68 1.01 10.22
C LYS A 21 -7.11 0.45 8.92
N GLU A 22 -7.69 -0.62 8.39
CA GLU A 22 -7.27 -1.16 7.09
C GLU A 22 -7.52 -0.15 5.97
N MET A 23 -8.66 0.55 6.00
CA MET A 23 -8.98 1.57 5.01
C MET A 23 -8.04 2.78 5.12
N GLU A 24 -7.79 3.28 6.33
CA GLU A 24 -6.83 4.36 6.57
C GLU A 24 -5.43 4.01 6.06
N TYR A 25 -4.95 2.80 6.36
CA TYR A 25 -3.66 2.30 5.87
C TYR A 25 -3.60 2.26 4.34
N ARG A 26 -4.66 1.79 3.67
CA ARG A 26 -4.72 1.74 2.20
C ARG A 26 -4.64 3.14 1.59
N VAL A 27 -5.30 4.13 2.19
CA VAL A 27 -5.24 5.52 1.74
C VAL A 27 -3.83 6.09 1.93
N GLU A 28 -3.23 5.89 3.10
CA GLU A 28 -1.86 6.35 3.36
C GLU A 28 -0.85 5.72 2.39
N LEU A 29 -0.97 4.41 2.16
CA LEU A 29 -0.15 3.66 1.23
C LEU A 29 -0.24 4.22 -0.19
N PHE A 30 -1.46 4.50 -0.66
CA PHE A 30 -1.69 5.06 -1.99
C PHE A 30 -1.07 6.46 -2.14
N ASN A 31 -1.20 7.31 -1.12
CA ASN A 31 -0.61 8.65 -1.13
C ASN A 31 0.93 8.59 -1.16
N LYS A 32 1.54 7.71 -0.36
CA LYS A 32 2.99 7.50 -0.34
C LYS A 32 3.51 6.91 -1.65
N LEU A 33 2.80 5.94 -2.22
CA LEU A 33 3.11 5.33 -3.52
C LEU A 33 3.12 6.40 -4.62
N THR A 34 2.03 7.18 -4.71
CA THR A 34 1.86 8.23 -5.73
C THR A 34 2.96 9.28 -5.63
N SER A 35 3.22 9.81 -4.42
CA SER A 35 4.29 10.79 -4.19
C SER A 35 5.67 10.23 -4.53
N THR A 36 5.95 8.98 -4.14
CA THR A 36 7.25 8.34 -4.40
C THR A 36 7.49 8.16 -5.88
N CYS A 37 6.51 7.65 -6.63
CA CYS A 37 6.67 7.41 -8.06
C CYS A 37 6.69 8.71 -8.86
N PHE A 38 5.89 9.71 -8.48
CA PHE A 38 5.98 11.04 -9.07
C PHE A 38 7.39 11.62 -8.94
N ASN A 39 7.95 11.63 -7.72
CA ASN A 39 9.30 12.16 -7.47
C ASN A 39 10.42 11.37 -8.16
N LYS A 40 10.23 10.08 -8.45
CA LYS A 40 11.22 9.23 -9.10
C LYS A 40 11.16 9.28 -10.62
N CYS A 41 9.97 9.42 -11.19
CA CYS A 41 9.76 9.23 -12.61
C CYS A 41 9.51 10.53 -13.37
N ILE A 42 9.04 11.60 -12.72
CA ILE A 42 8.71 12.87 -13.40
C ILE A 42 9.84 13.88 -13.21
N ASP A 43 10.35 14.45 -14.31
CA ASP A 43 11.38 15.50 -14.26
C ASP A 43 10.75 16.84 -13.83
N LYS A 44 11.38 17.53 -12.89
CA LYS A 44 10.98 18.85 -12.38
C LYS A 44 11.01 19.95 -13.44
N ARG A 45 11.64 19.70 -14.58
CA ARG A 45 11.69 20.64 -15.71
C ARG A 45 10.38 20.70 -16.50
N TYR A 46 9.44 19.76 -16.28
CA TYR A 46 8.08 19.75 -16.85
C TYR A 46 8.01 20.27 -18.30
N LYS A 47 8.70 19.58 -19.20
CA LYS A 47 8.83 20.02 -20.61
C LYS A 47 7.49 19.97 -21.36
N GLU A 48 6.64 19.02 -21.00
CA GLU A 48 5.35 18.74 -21.63
C GLU A 48 4.30 18.50 -20.52
N THR A 49 3.03 18.76 -20.82
CA THR A 49 1.92 18.58 -19.87
C THR A 49 1.47 17.13 -19.75
N GLU A 50 1.79 16.32 -20.76
CA GLU A 50 1.44 14.90 -20.82
C GLU A 50 2.63 14.02 -20.46
N LEU A 51 2.34 12.83 -19.94
CA LEU A 51 3.36 11.85 -19.61
C LEU A 51 3.94 11.24 -20.88
N ASN A 52 5.26 11.35 -21.04
CA ASN A 52 5.94 10.68 -22.14
C ASN A 52 5.97 9.15 -21.92
N MET A 53 6.25 8.39 -22.98
CA MET A 53 6.31 6.92 -22.90
C MET A 53 7.34 6.40 -21.88
N GLY A 54 8.44 7.12 -21.70
CA GLY A 54 9.46 6.81 -20.68
C GLY A 54 8.96 7.04 -19.26
N GLU A 55 8.23 8.13 -19.01
CA GLU A 55 7.59 8.44 -17.72
C GLU A 55 6.53 7.39 -17.37
N ASN A 56 5.63 7.07 -18.31
CA ASN A 56 4.63 6.01 -18.14
C ASN A 56 5.29 4.67 -17.79
N SER A 57 6.28 4.24 -18.59
CA SER A 57 7.00 2.99 -18.33
C SER A 57 7.82 3.01 -17.03
N CYS A 58 8.28 4.18 -16.59
CA CYS A 58 8.93 4.34 -15.28
C CYS A 58 7.92 4.16 -14.15
N ILE A 59 6.73 4.77 -14.25
CA ILE A 59 5.67 4.69 -13.24
C ILE A 59 5.26 3.22 -13.02
N ASP A 60 5.01 2.45 -14.07
CA ASP A 60 4.66 1.03 -13.97
C ASP A 60 5.72 0.23 -13.20
N ARG A 61 7.00 0.46 -13.55
CA ARG A 61 8.15 -0.17 -12.88
C ARG A 61 8.31 0.29 -11.44
N CYS A 62 8.04 1.57 -11.16
CA CYS A 62 8.08 2.13 -9.81
C CYS A 62 7.03 1.47 -8.91
N VAL A 63 5.78 1.38 -9.37
CA VAL A 63 4.70 0.76 -8.61
C VAL A 63 5.01 -0.70 -8.32
N SER A 64 5.47 -1.46 -9.34
CA SER A 64 5.88 -2.85 -9.17
C SER A 64 6.97 -3.03 -8.09
N LYS A 65 8.03 -2.21 -8.16
CA LYS A 65 9.12 -2.22 -7.16
C LYS A 65 8.64 -1.79 -5.77
N TYR A 66 7.76 -0.80 -5.67
CA TYR A 66 7.24 -0.32 -4.40
C TYR A 66 6.47 -1.42 -3.65
N TRP A 67 5.62 -2.17 -4.36
CA TRP A 67 4.91 -3.31 -3.79
C TRP A 67 5.84 -4.45 -3.37
N GLN A 68 6.84 -4.77 -4.19
CA GLN A 68 7.85 -5.77 -3.83
C GLN A 68 8.58 -5.41 -2.53
N VAL A 69 9.02 -4.16 -2.40
CA VAL A 69 9.71 -3.67 -1.19
C VAL A 69 8.77 -3.63 0.00
N THR A 70 7.52 -3.17 -0.19
CA THR A 70 6.51 -3.15 0.89
C THR A 70 6.24 -4.55 1.44
N ASN A 71 6.11 -5.55 0.56
CA ASN A 71 5.93 -6.94 0.96
C ASN A 71 7.16 -7.50 1.68
N LEU A 72 8.37 -7.23 1.18
CA LEU A 72 9.61 -7.67 1.82
C LEU A 72 9.75 -7.07 3.22
N ILE A 73 9.51 -5.77 3.38
CA ILE A 73 9.54 -5.10 4.69
C ILE A 73 8.47 -5.70 5.61
N GLY A 74 7.26 -5.93 5.11
CA GLY A 74 6.19 -6.58 5.85
C GLY A 74 6.58 -7.97 6.36
N GLN A 75 7.26 -8.77 5.53
CA GLN A 75 7.79 -10.07 5.94
C GLN A 75 8.87 -9.94 7.02
N LEU A 76 9.82 -9.00 6.88
CA LEU A 76 10.88 -8.80 7.88
C LEU A 76 10.33 -8.35 9.23
N LEU A 77 9.41 -7.38 9.23
CA LEU A 77 8.76 -6.87 10.45
C LEU A 77 7.85 -7.92 11.09
N GLY A 78 7.12 -8.69 10.28
CA GLY A 78 6.25 -9.76 10.77
C GLY A 78 6.99 -11.00 11.28
N SER A 79 8.21 -11.24 10.79
CA SER A 79 8.94 -12.49 11.07
C SER A 79 9.93 -12.42 12.23
N ASN A 80 10.25 -11.23 12.80
CA ASN A 80 11.29 -11.08 13.84
C ASN A 80 12.61 -11.84 13.52
N ARG A 81 12.93 -12.06 12.24
CA ARG A 81 14.11 -12.81 11.79
C ARG A 81 14.99 -11.90 10.93
N PRO A 82 16.29 -11.80 11.24
CA PRO A 82 17.22 -11.02 10.44
C PRO A 82 17.31 -11.64 9.03
N PRO A 83 17.60 -10.82 8.00
CA PRO A 83 17.74 -11.31 6.64
C PRO A 83 18.91 -12.30 6.57
N MET A 84 18.67 -13.48 5.99
CA MET A 84 19.73 -14.37 5.50
C MET A 84 20.14 -13.91 4.11
#